data_AF-A0AAV5K5I0-F1
#
_entry.id   AF-A0AAV5K5I0-F1
#
_cell.length_a   1.000
_cell.length_b   1.000
_cell.length_c   1.000
_cell.angle_alpha   90.00
_cell.angle_beta   90.00
_cell.angle_gamma   90.00
#
_symmetry.space_group_name_H-M   'P 1'
#
loop_
_entity.id
_entity.type
_entity.pdbx_description
1 polymer ?
#
loop_
_entity_poly.entity_id
_entity_poly.type
_entity_poly.pdbx_seq_one_letter_code
_entity_poly.pdbx_strand_id
1 'polypeptide(L)'
;MLTGSFVITHVEDICRAQIFLAEKESASGRYICCGVNFSVPELAKFLNKRYPEYKVPTDFGDFPSKAKVMLSSQKLINEGFSFKYGLEEIYDQTIAYCKAKGMLN
;
A
#
# COMPACT_ATOMS: atom_id res chain seq x y z
N MET A 1 10.48 7.35 19.23
CA MET A 1 9.25 7.20 18.43
C MET A 1 9.03 5.74 18.03
N LEU A 2 7.86 5.19 18.36
CA LEU A 2 7.40 3.90 17.83
C LEU A 2 6.80 4.15 16.45
N THR A 3 7.58 3.97 15.39
CA THR A 3 7.04 3.85 14.04
C THR A 3 6.80 2.35 13.83
N GLY A 4 5.53 1.93 13.80
CA GLY A 4 5.15 0.53 13.62
C GLY A 4 5.45 0.03 12.21
N SER A 5 4.41 -0.08 11.39
CA SER A 5 4.51 -0.43 9.97
C SER A 5 3.78 0.62 9.14
N PHE A 6 4.31 0.95 7.95
CA PHE A 6 3.57 1.69 6.93
C PHE A 6 3.31 0.74 5.77
N VAL A 7 2.03 0.59 5.45
CA VAL A 7 1.55 -0.38 4.47
C VAL A 7 0.45 0.23 3.63
N ILE A 8 0.30 -0.25 2.40
CA ILE A 8 -0.82 0.10 1.52
C ILE A 8 -1.28 -1.10 0.73
N THR A 9 -2.58 -1.14 0.45
CA THR A 9 -3.22 -2.13 -0.43
C THR A 9 -4.27 -1.39 -1.24
N HIS A 10 -4.39 -1.73 -2.53
CA HIS A 10 -5.47 -1.18 -3.34
C HIS A 10 -6.83 -1.62 -2.82
N VAL A 11 -7.83 -0.73 -2.83
CA VAL A 11 -9.18 -1.05 -2.34
C VAL A 11 -9.81 -2.22 -3.09
N GLU A 12 -9.58 -2.33 -4.41
CA GLU A 12 -10.05 -3.48 -5.20
C GLU A 12 -9.37 -4.78 -4.78
N ASP A 13 -8.07 -4.77 -4.43
CA ASP A 13 -7.40 -5.97 -3.95
C ASP A 13 -7.94 -6.42 -2.59
N ILE A 14 -8.35 -5.48 -1.72
CA ILE A 14 -9.04 -5.81 -0.46
C ILE A 14 -10.39 -6.48 -0.75
N CYS A 15 -11.20 -5.91 -1.64
CA CYS A 15 -12.50 -6.50 -2.01
C CYS A 15 -12.33 -7.88 -2.65
N ARG A 16 -11.35 -8.05 -3.56
CA ARG A 16 -11.02 -9.33 -4.18
C ARG A 16 -10.59 -10.36 -3.13
N ALA A 17 -9.77 -9.97 -2.16
CA ALA A 17 -9.33 -10.86 -1.09
C ALA A 17 -10.50 -11.30 -0.19
N GLN A 18 -11.45 -10.41 0.09
CA GLN A 18 -12.66 -10.74 0.84
C GLN A 18 -13.52 -11.77 0.11
N ILE A 19 -13.79 -11.57 -1.19
CA ILE A 19 -14.54 -12.52 -2.02
C ILE A 19 -13.81 -13.86 -2.08
N PHE A 20 -12.51 -13.83 -2.39
CA PHE A 20 -11.66 -15.02 -2.48
C PHE A 20 -11.69 -15.87 -1.21
N LEU A 21 -11.56 -15.25 -0.04
CA LEU A 21 -11.59 -15.98 1.25
C LEU A 21 -13.00 -16.46 1.62
N ALA A 22 -14.05 -15.74 1.21
CA ALA A 22 -15.43 -16.16 1.44
C ALA A 22 -15.82 -17.39 0.59
N GLU A 23 -15.31 -17.47 -0.64
CA GLU A 23 -15.56 -18.59 -1.56
C GLU A 23 -14.68 -19.82 -1.28
N LYS A 24 -13.55 -19.63 -0.58
CA LYS A 24 -12.59 -20.70 -0.33
C LYS A 24 -12.94 -21.49 0.93
N GLU A 25 -13.51 -22.68 0.75
CA GLU A 25 -13.94 -23.57 1.85
C GLU A 25 -12.82 -23.91 2.86
N SER A 26 -11.57 -24.02 2.41
CA SER A 26 -10.44 -24.33 3.29
C SER A 26 -9.90 -23.12 4.07
N ALA A 27 -10.37 -21.91 3.77
CA ALA A 27 -9.90 -20.70 4.42
C ALA A 27 -10.35 -20.68 5.89
N SER A 28 -9.44 -20.33 6.81
CA SER A 28 -9.75 -20.32 8.23
C SER A 28 -8.92 -19.33 9.03
N GLY A 29 -9.49 -18.82 10.12
CA GLY A 29 -8.83 -17.87 11.01
C GLY A 29 -8.63 -16.49 10.36
N ARG A 30 -7.47 -15.87 10.65
CA ARG A 30 -7.19 -14.48 10.25
C ARG A 30 -6.25 -14.43 9.05
N TYR A 31 -6.42 -13.42 8.21
CA TYR A 31 -5.58 -13.13 7.04
C TYR A 31 -5.19 -11.65 7.04
N ILE A 32 -3.90 -11.36 6.82
CA ILE A 32 -3.42 -10.01 6.53
C ILE A 32 -3.52 -9.79 5.02
N CYS A 33 -4.09 -8.65 4.62
CA CYS A 33 -4.18 -8.20 3.23
C CYS A 33 -3.42 -6.88 3.05
N CYS A 34 -2.09 -7.00 2.98
CA CYS A 34 -1.11 -5.93 2.78
C CYS A 34 -0.39 -6.12 1.44
N GLY A 35 -0.54 -5.17 0.51
CA GLY A 35 0.10 -5.22 -0.80
C GLY A 35 1.57 -4.80 -0.77
N VAL A 36 1.86 -3.62 -0.21
CA VAL A 36 3.21 -3.02 -0.20
C VAL A 36 3.57 -2.51 1.19
N ASN A 37 4.80 -2.79 1.64
CA ASN A 37 5.42 -2.21 2.83
C ASN A 37 6.42 -1.13 2.41
N PHE A 38 6.53 -0.04 3.18
CA PHE A 38 7.50 1.03 2.92
C PHE A 38 7.83 1.79 4.22
N SER A 39 8.83 2.68 4.17
CA SER A 39 9.00 3.76 5.14
C SER A 39 8.49 5.10 4.59
N VAL A 40 8.25 6.08 5.47
CA VAL A 40 7.85 7.43 5.03
C VAL A 40 8.93 8.08 4.14
N PRO A 41 10.24 8.03 4.48
CA PRO A 41 11.26 8.58 3.58
C PRO A 41 11.34 7.87 2.22
N GLU A 42 11.12 6.54 2.18
CA GLU A 42 11.08 5.79 0.92
C GLU A 42 9.88 6.21 0.06
N LEU A 43 8.69 6.29 0.66
CA LEU A 43 7.48 6.72 -0.04
C LEU A 43 7.61 8.15 -0.56
N ALA A 44 8.12 9.07 0.25
CA ALA A 44 8.26 10.46 -0.14
C ALA A 44 9.22 10.65 -1.33
N LYS A 45 10.34 9.92 -1.34
CA LYS A 45 11.27 9.91 -2.49
C LYS A 45 10.60 9.33 -3.74
N PHE A 46 9.83 8.24 -3.59
CA PHE A 46 9.06 7.66 -4.68
C PHE A 46 8.07 8.67 -5.26
N LEU A 47 7.26 9.33 -4.42
CA LEU A 47 6.25 10.30 -4.86
C LEU A 47 6.89 11.55 -5.46
N ASN A 48 7.96 12.08 -4.87
CA ASN A 48 8.68 13.24 -5.41
C ASN A 48 9.23 12.97 -6.81
N LYS A 49 9.74 11.75 -7.05
CA LYS A 49 10.26 11.36 -8.37
C LYS A 49 9.15 11.12 -9.39
N ARG A 50 8.06 10.45 -8.99
CA ARG A 50 6.98 10.05 -9.91
C ARG A 50 6.05 11.21 -10.26
N TYR A 51 5.82 12.12 -9.31
CA TYR A 51 4.90 13.26 -9.46
C TYR A 51 5.62 14.57 -9.07
N PRO A 52 6.60 15.01 -9.86
CA PRO A 52 7.42 16.18 -9.54
C PRO A 52 6.61 17.48 -9.42
N GLU A 53 5.41 17.55 -10.01
CA GLU A 53 4.51 18.70 -9.91
C GLU A 53 4.10 19.03 -8.46
N TYR A 54 4.06 18.02 -7.58
CA TYR A 54 3.62 18.20 -6.19
C TYR A 54 4.73 18.60 -5.23
N LYS A 55 6.00 18.57 -5.67
CA LYS A 55 7.16 18.96 -4.86
C LYS A 55 7.14 18.31 -3.46
N VAL A 56 6.84 17.01 -3.40
CA VAL A 56 6.71 16.27 -2.15
C VAL A 56 8.00 16.40 -1.32
N PRO A 57 7.96 16.86 -0.05
CA PRO A 57 9.14 16.99 0.79
C PRO A 57 9.81 15.63 1.01
N THR A 58 11.15 15.59 0.88
CA THR A 58 11.94 14.36 1.07
C THR A 58 12.89 14.41 2.26
N ASP A 59 13.02 15.57 2.91
CA ASP A 59 13.80 15.74 4.12
C ASP A 59 12.92 15.54 5.36
N PHE A 60 13.28 14.54 6.16
CA PHE A 60 12.56 14.19 7.39
C PHE A 60 13.49 14.23 8.62
N GLY A 61 14.68 14.83 8.52
CA GLY A 61 15.68 14.85 9.60
C GLY A 61 15.98 13.45 10.15
N ASP A 62 15.84 13.27 11.46
CA ASP A 62 16.11 12.01 12.16
C ASP A 62 14.99 10.96 12.05
N PHE A 63 14.02 11.15 11.15
CA PHE A 63 12.96 10.17 10.97
C PHE A 63 13.52 8.83 10.46
N PRO A 64 13.10 7.68 11.01
CA PRO A 64 13.62 6.38 10.60
C PRO A 64 13.47 6.11 9.09
N SER A 65 14.59 5.77 8.44
CA SER A 65 14.63 5.44 7.01
C SER A 65 13.99 4.11 6.67
N LYS A 66 13.73 3.25 7.66
CA LYS A 66 13.08 1.95 7.53
C LYS A 66 11.95 1.80 8.54
N ALA A 67 10.90 1.08 8.16
CA ALA A 67 9.87 0.65 9.10
C ALA A 67 10.46 -0.36 10.09
N LYS A 68 10.00 -0.34 11.36
CA LYS A 68 10.44 -1.30 12.37
C LYS A 68 9.81 -2.68 12.17
N VAL A 69 8.60 -2.70 11.61
CA VAL A 69 7.83 -3.92 11.37
C VAL A 69 7.35 -3.92 9.92
N MET A 70 7.44 -5.07 9.27
CA MET A 70 6.80 -5.34 7.98
C MET A 70 5.65 -6.31 8.20
N LEU A 71 4.50 -6.05 7.56
CA LEU A 71 3.37 -6.97 7.57
C LEU A 71 3.50 -7.96 6.42
N SER A 72 3.17 -9.22 6.70
CA SER A 72 3.23 -10.30 5.73
C SER A 72 1.85 -10.80 5.37
N SER A 73 1.54 -10.73 4.08
CA SER A 73 0.35 -11.37 3.48
C SER A 73 0.63 -12.81 3.03
N GLN A 74 1.75 -13.42 3.46
CA GLN A 74 2.18 -14.72 2.95
C GLN A 74 1.13 -15.80 3.14
N LYS A 75 0.37 -15.79 4.24
CA LYS A 75 -0.74 -16.73 4.43
C LYS A 75 -1.80 -16.60 3.34
N LEU A 76 -2.21 -15.37 3.01
CA LEU A 76 -3.19 -15.10 1.94
C LEU A 76 -2.64 -15.51 0.56
N ILE A 77 -1.37 -15.21 0.29
CA ILE A 77 -0.70 -15.60 -0.96
C ILE A 77 -0.59 -17.13 -1.07
N ASN A 78 -0.29 -17.82 0.02
CA ASN A 78 -0.22 -19.29 0.06
C ASN A 78 -1.58 -19.96 -0.16
N GLU A 79 -2.69 -19.26 0.07
CA GLU A 79 -4.01 -19.74 -0.36
C GLU A 79 -4.19 -19.67 -1.88
N GLY A 80 -3.35 -18.92 -2.61
CA GLY A 80 -3.46 -18.71 -4.06
C GLY A 80 -3.97 -17.33 -4.45
N PHE A 81 -4.14 -16.40 -3.51
CA PHE A 81 -4.50 -15.03 -3.83
C PHE A 81 -3.31 -14.27 -4.45
N SER A 82 -3.59 -13.47 -5.49
CA SER A 82 -2.60 -12.59 -6.12
C SER A 82 -3.06 -11.13 -6.13
N PHE A 83 -2.21 -10.25 -5.60
CA PHE A 83 -2.39 -8.80 -5.69
C PHE A 83 -2.25 -8.37 -7.15
N LYS A 84 -3.17 -7.52 -7.60
CA LYS A 84 -3.18 -6.99 -8.97
C LYS A 84 -2.46 -5.64 -9.07
N TYR A 85 -2.40 -4.90 -7.97
CA TYR A 85 -1.91 -3.52 -7.97
C TYR A 85 -0.67 -3.35 -7.08
N GLY A 86 0.39 -2.78 -7.65
CA GLY A 86 1.58 -2.35 -6.94
C GLY A 86 1.47 -0.90 -6.46
N LEU A 87 2.57 -0.40 -5.90
CA LEU A 87 2.63 0.98 -5.36
C LEU A 87 2.35 2.03 -6.44
N GLU A 88 2.87 1.81 -7.65
CA GLU A 88 2.70 2.71 -8.79
C GLU A 88 1.23 2.83 -9.19
N GLU A 89 0.56 1.71 -9.45
CA GLU A 89 -0.83 1.71 -9.88
C GLU A 89 -1.77 2.27 -8.81
N ILE A 90 -1.49 1.97 -7.53
CA ILE A 90 -2.27 2.51 -6.41
C ILE A 90 -2.23 4.05 -6.41
N TYR A 91 -1.04 4.63 -6.52
CA TYR A 91 -0.91 6.09 -6.48
C TYR A 91 -1.37 6.76 -7.78
N ASP A 92 -1.14 6.14 -8.94
CA ASP A 92 -1.61 6.68 -10.23
C ASP A 92 -3.13 6.81 -10.22
N GLN A 93 -3.84 5.74 -9.83
CA GLN A 93 -5.30 5.74 -9.75
C GLN A 93 -5.82 6.69 -8.67
N THR A 94 -5.13 6.77 -7.53
CA THR A 94 -5.49 7.70 -6.44
C THR A 94 -5.38 9.15 -6.91
N ILE A 95 -4.27 9.52 -7.57
CA ILE A 95 -4.08 10.89 -8.08
C ILE A 95 -5.07 11.20 -9.18
N ALA A 96 -5.29 10.29 -10.13
CA ALA A 96 -6.29 10.47 -11.18
C ALA A 96 -7.70 10.67 -10.60
N TYR A 97 -8.08 9.87 -9.60
CA TYR A 97 -9.35 10.01 -8.89
C TYR A 97 -9.45 11.38 -8.18
N CYS A 98 -8.43 11.77 -7.42
CA CYS A 98 -8.42 13.04 -6.71
C CYS A 98 -8.47 14.25 -7.66
N LYS A 99 -7.77 14.21 -8.80
CA LYS A 99 -7.87 15.22 -9.88
C LYS A 99 -9.27 15.30 -10.45
N ALA A 100 -9.87 14.16 -10.82
CA ALA A 100 -11.22 14.11 -11.35
C ALA A 100 -12.30 14.61 -10.38
N LYS A 101 -12.02 14.56 -9.06
CA LYS A 101 -12.89 15.08 -8.00
C LYS A 101 -12.55 16.51 -7.57
N GLY A 102 -11.55 17.16 -8.17
CA GLY A 102 -11.11 18.50 -7.78
C GLY A 102 -10.51 18.56 -6.36
N MET A 103 -10.08 17.43 -5.82
CA MET A 103 -9.45 17.33 -4.49
C MET A 103 -7.94 17.54 -4.56
N LEU A 104 -7.35 17.38 -5.75
CA LEU A 104 -5.94 17.56 -6.01
C LEU A 104 -5.78 18.25 -7.36
N ASN A 105 -4.93 19.26 -7.40
CA ASN A 105 -4.65 20.02 -8.62
C ASN A 105 -3.60 19.33 -9.50
#